data_AF-A0A2G6ANI1-F1
#
_entry.id   AF-A0A2G6ANI1-F1
#
_cell.length_a   1.000
_cell.length_b   1.000
_cell.length_c   1.000
_cell.angle_alpha   90.00
_cell.angle_beta   90.00
_cell.angle_gamma   90.00
#
_symmetry.space_group_name_H-M   'P 1'
#
loop_
_entity.id
_entity.type
_entity.pdbx_description
1 polymer ?
#
loop_
_entity_poly.entity_id
_entity_poly.type
_entity_poly.pdbx_seq_one_letter_code
_entity_poly.pdbx_strand_id
1 'polypeptide(L)'
;MKNLLLYISGACFAFTFSTIVYSLFRLLGIFPPLTEKMTLSILLISIVITVLIWLSHLLPLENPMWGYAVEASCVMTVMIVAGAFFNLYPFGLYNVVMAVLVGLIAYGSVISLIYLHNKADEMKINHMILQRRKRDADDH
;
A
#
# COMPACT_ATOMS: atom_id res chain seq x y z
N MET A 1 4.77 -15.84 -9.40
CA MET A 1 4.30 -14.74 -10.29
C MET A 1 3.08 -14.00 -9.75
N LYS A 2 1.98 -14.67 -9.34
CA LYS A 2 0.78 -13.99 -8.78
C LYS A 2 1.09 -12.99 -7.66
N ASN A 3 1.91 -13.39 -6.68
CA ASN A 3 2.27 -12.52 -5.55
C ASN A 3 3.03 -11.26 -6.00
N LEU A 4 3.94 -11.40 -6.96
CA LEU A 4 4.73 -10.28 -7.48
C LEU A 4 3.87 -9.26 -8.22
N LEU A 5 2.90 -9.73 -9.02
CA LEU A 5 1.94 -8.87 -9.71
C LEU A 5 1.01 -8.13 -8.73
N LEU A 6 0.67 -8.80 -7.62
CA LEU A 6 -0.09 -8.21 -6.53
C LEU A 6 0.69 -7.10 -5.81
N TYR A 7 1.97 -7.30 -5.50
CA TYR A 7 2.82 -6.23 -4.94
C TYR A 7 3.05 -5.08 -5.91
N ILE A 8 3.29 -5.35 -7.21
CA ILE A 8 3.41 -4.29 -8.22
C ILE A 8 2.12 -3.48 -8.31
N SER A 9 0.95 -4.15 -8.33
CA SER A 9 -0.34 -3.47 -8.32
C SER A 9 -0.54 -2.65 -7.04
N GLY A 10 -0.08 -3.15 -5.89
CA GLY A 10 -0.06 -2.43 -4.61
C GLY A 10 0.81 -1.17 -4.66
N ALA A 11 2.02 -1.24 -5.22
CA ALA A 11 2.90 -0.08 -5.39
C ALA A 11 2.25 1.00 -6.28
N CYS A 12 1.68 0.58 -7.41
CA CYS A 12 0.98 1.49 -8.32
C CYS A 12 -0.25 2.11 -7.65
N PHE A 13 -1.02 1.32 -6.89
CA PHE A 13 -2.20 1.82 -6.18
C PHE A 13 -1.81 2.80 -5.08
N ALA A 14 -0.79 2.48 -4.27
CA ALA A 14 -0.23 3.36 -3.25
C ALA A 14 0.26 4.67 -3.84
N PHE A 15 0.93 4.62 -4.99
CA PHE A 15 1.40 5.80 -5.71
C PHE A 15 0.23 6.67 -6.21
N THR A 16 -0.78 6.06 -6.86
CA THR A 16 -1.97 6.77 -7.34
C THR A 16 -2.74 7.41 -6.18
N PHE A 17 -2.95 6.67 -5.08
CA PHE A 17 -3.66 7.17 -3.92
C PHE A 17 -2.89 8.29 -3.21
N SER A 18 -1.57 8.13 -3.03
CA SER A 18 -0.71 9.17 -2.46
C SER A 18 -0.74 10.45 -3.32
N THR A 19 -0.76 10.31 -4.65
CA THR A 19 -0.83 11.45 -5.57
C THR A 19 -2.20 12.14 -5.51
N ILE A 20 -3.30 11.38 -5.43
CA ILE A 20 -4.66 11.93 -5.26
C ILE A 20 -4.78 12.70 -3.94
N VAL A 21 -4.31 12.09 -2.84
CA VAL A 21 -4.34 12.70 -1.51
C VAL A 21 -3.46 13.96 -1.49
N TYR A 22 -2.25 13.91 -2.04
CA TYR A 22 -1.40 15.10 -2.18
C TYR A 22 -2.10 16.20 -2.99
N SER A 23 -2.77 15.85 -4.09
CA SER A 23 -3.53 16.80 -4.91
C SER A 23 -4.67 17.46 -4.14
N LEU A 24 -5.38 16.70 -3.30
CA LEU A 24 -6.39 17.22 -2.37
C LEU A 24 -5.78 18.21 -1.37
N PHE A 25 -4.67 17.85 -0.73
CA PHE A 25 -3.97 18.75 0.20
C PHE A 25 -3.41 20.00 -0.48
N ARG A 26 -2.98 19.90 -1.74
CA ARG A 26 -2.61 21.06 -2.56
C ARG A 26 -3.83 21.96 -2.81
N LEU A 27 -4.99 21.39 -3.10
CA LEU A 27 -6.23 22.15 -3.32
C LEU A 27 -6.68 22.90 -2.06
N LEU A 28 -6.37 22.33 -0.88
CA LEU A 28 -6.52 22.96 0.44
C LEU A 28 -5.41 23.97 0.79
N GLY A 29 -4.44 24.20 -0.11
CA GLY A 29 -3.34 25.15 0.09
C GLY A 29 -2.26 24.70 1.08
N ILE A 30 -2.26 23.42 1.49
CA ILE A 30 -1.35 22.89 2.52
C ILE A 30 0.02 22.50 1.93
N PHE A 31 0.07 22.04 0.68
CA PHE A 31 1.31 21.60 0.03
C PHE A 31 1.68 22.43 -1.21
N PRO A 32 2.99 22.57 -1.50
CA PRO A 32 3.49 23.23 -2.71
C PRO A 32 3.11 22.46 -3.99
N PRO A 33 3.13 23.11 -5.16
CA PRO A 33 2.81 22.47 -6.43
C PRO A 33 3.70 21.26 -6.70
N LEU A 34 3.10 20.18 -7.19
CA LEU A 34 3.78 18.94 -7.50
C LEU A 34 4.80 19.19 -8.64
N THR A 35 6.09 19.06 -8.33
CA THR A 35 7.17 19.15 -9.33
C THR A 35 7.57 17.77 -9.81
N GLU A 36 8.16 17.65 -11.01
CA GLU A 36 8.59 16.36 -11.58
C GLU A 36 9.53 15.59 -10.65
N LYS A 37 10.43 16.31 -9.96
CA LYS A 37 11.35 15.73 -8.97
C LYS A 37 10.61 15.13 -7.77
N MET A 38 9.57 15.81 -7.27
CA MET A 38 8.75 15.29 -6.18
C MET A 38 7.96 14.06 -6.61
N THR A 39 7.40 14.05 -7.82
CA THR A 39 6.67 12.89 -8.35
C THR A 39 7.59 11.67 -8.44
N LEU A 40 8.82 11.83 -8.94
CA LEU A 40 9.83 10.78 -8.97
C LEU A 40 10.18 10.29 -7.56
N SER A 41 10.37 11.19 -6.60
CA SER A 41 10.62 10.81 -5.20
C SER A 41 9.45 10.03 -4.58
N ILE A 42 8.19 10.44 -4.81
CA ILE A 42 7.00 9.73 -4.31
C ILE A 42 6.91 8.32 -4.91
N LEU A 43 7.23 8.17 -6.20
CA LEU A 43 7.27 6.87 -6.86
C LEU A 43 8.36 5.97 -6.26
N LEU A 44 9.56 6.51 -6.06
CA LEU A 44 10.68 5.79 -5.46
C LEU A 44 10.36 5.34 -4.02
N ILE A 45 9.76 6.23 -3.22
CA ILE A 45 9.32 5.91 -1.87
C ILE A 45 8.24 4.82 -1.88
N SER A 46 7.28 4.88 -2.80
CA SER A 46 6.23 3.87 -2.94
C SER A 46 6.81 2.49 -3.28
N ILE A 47 7.81 2.43 -4.16
CA ILE A 47 8.54 1.20 -4.49
C ILE A 47 9.28 0.67 -3.25
N VAL A 48 10.03 1.53 -2.55
CA VAL A 48 10.78 1.15 -1.34
C VAL A 48 9.85 0.58 -0.28
N ILE A 49 8.75 1.28 0.04
CA ILE A 49 7.74 0.82 1.00
C ILE A 49 7.18 -0.55 0.58
N THR A 50 6.83 -0.72 -0.70
CA THR A 50 6.30 -2.00 -1.20
C THR A 50 7.31 -3.14 -1.07
N VAL A 51 8.58 -2.88 -1.36
CA VAL A 51 9.66 -3.85 -1.17
C VAL A 51 9.84 -4.20 0.30
N LEU A 52 9.78 -3.23 1.22
CA LEU A 52 9.87 -3.49 2.66
C LEU A 52 8.66 -4.24 3.21
N ILE A 53 7.45 -3.97 2.71
CA ILE A 53 6.24 -4.74 3.06
C ILE A 53 6.39 -6.17 2.55
N TRP A 54 6.83 -6.35 1.30
CA TRP A 54 7.10 -7.68 0.77
C TRP A 54 8.14 -8.44 1.62
N LEU A 55 9.21 -7.77 2.03
CA LEU A 55 10.22 -8.34 2.91
C LEU A 55 9.65 -8.66 4.31
N SER A 56 8.74 -7.83 4.82
CA SER A 56 8.04 -8.07 6.10
C SER A 56 7.14 -9.30 6.04
N HIS A 57 6.51 -9.56 4.90
CA HIS A 57 5.74 -10.80 4.67
C HIS A 57 6.61 -12.06 4.53
N LEU A 58 7.93 -11.94 4.29
CA LEU A 58 8.86 -13.08 4.35
C LEU A 58 9.25 -13.43 5.79
N LEU A 59 9.08 -12.52 6.75
CA LEU A 59 9.35 -12.80 8.15
C LEU A 59 8.21 -13.63 8.74
N PRO A 60 8.49 -14.83 9.30
CA PRO A 60 7.47 -15.66 9.93
C PRO A 60 7.07 -15.06 11.28
N LEU A 61 6.18 -14.06 11.24
CA LEU A 61 5.55 -13.47 12.41
C LEU A 61 4.31 -14.30 12.78
N GLU A 62 4.34 -14.95 13.94
CA GLU A 62 3.25 -15.81 14.44
C GLU A 62 1.94 -15.03 14.69
N ASN A 63 2.03 -13.71 14.90
CA ASN A 63 0.87 -12.87 15.15
C ASN A 63 0.63 -11.84 14.02
N PRO A 64 -0.53 -11.87 13.34
CA PRO A 64 -0.84 -10.95 12.25
C PRO A 64 -0.92 -9.48 12.70
N MET A 65 -1.33 -9.21 13.94
CA MET A 65 -1.31 -7.84 14.49
C MET A 65 0.10 -7.25 14.58
N TRP A 66 1.10 -8.07 14.91
CA TRP A 66 2.49 -7.61 14.97
C TRP A 66 3.04 -7.30 13.57
N GLY A 67 2.62 -8.06 12.55
CA GLY A 67 2.94 -7.75 11.15
C GLY A 67 2.46 -6.36 10.73
N TYR A 68 1.18 -6.05 10.98
CA TYR A 68 0.63 -4.73 10.65
C TYR A 68 1.30 -3.59 11.42
N ALA A 69 1.65 -3.80 12.69
CA ALA A 69 2.36 -2.80 13.48
C ALA A 69 3.78 -2.52 12.94
N VAL A 70 4.51 -3.58 12.57
CA VAL A 70 5.84 -3.47 11.96
C VAL A 70 5.75 -2.74 10.63
N GLU A 71 4.82 -3.11 9.76
CA GLU A 71 4.62 -2.45 8.47
C GLU A 71 4.22 -0.96 8.61
N ALA A 72 3.30 -0.64 9.52
CA ALA A 72 2.94 0.75 9.80
C ALA A 72 4.14 1.56 10.31
N SER A 73 4.91 1.00 11.24
CA SER A 73 6.14 1.64 11.75
C SER A 73 7.19 1.85 10.65
N CYS A 74 7.26 0.91 9.71
CA CYS A 74 8.12 0.97 8.56
C CYS A 74 7.71 2.10 7.60
N VAL A 75 6.42 2.20 7.28
CA VAL A 75 5.88 3.29 6.45
C VAL A 75 6.18 4.66 7.09
N MET A 76 5.96 4.79 8.39
CA MET A 76 6.29 6.03 9.12
C MET A 76 7.79 6.35 9.04
N THR A 77 8.65 5.37 9.29
CA THR A 77 10.11 5.55 9.27
C THR A 77 10.59 5.93 7.87
N VAL A 78 10.12 5.26 6.82
CA VAL A 78 10.49 5.57 5.44
C VAL A 78 10.00 6.96 5.04
N MET A 79 8.78 7.34 5.41
CA MET A 79 8.27 8.70 5.16
C MET A 79 9.16 9.76 5.80
N ILE A 80 9.54 9.59 7.07
CA ILE A 80 10.38 10.55 7.80
C ILE A 80 11.79 10.61 7.20
N VAL A 81 12.43 9.45 6.98
CA VAL A 81 13.80 9.37 6.45
C VAL A 81 13.87 9.88 5.01
N ALA A 82 12.92 9.49 4.16
CA ALA A 82 12.88 9.98 2.78
C ALA A 82 12.51 11.47 2.71
N GLY A 83 11.59 11.92 3.55
CA GLY A 83 11.27 13.34 3.70
C GLY A 83 12.50 14.17 4.05
N ALA A 84 13.29 13.68 4.99
CA ALA A 84 14.54 14.27 5.42
C ALA A 84 15.61 14.28 4.32
N PHE A 85 15.79 13.15 3.64
CA PHE A 85 16.85 12.97 2.67
C PHE A 85 16.59 13.73 1.36
N PHE A 86 15.33 13.76 0.90
CA PHE A 86 14.93 14.44 -0.33
C PHE A 86 14.44 15.88 -0.12
N ASN A 87 14.39 16.36 1.13
CA ASN A 87 13.90 17.72 1.46
C ASN A 87 12.50 18.00 0.88
N LEU A 88 11.63 16.98 0.91
CA LEU A 88 10.30 17.00 0.26
C LEU A 88 9.32 17.99 0.91
N TYR A 89 9.56 18.38 2.16
CA TYR A 89 8.70 19.32 2.87
C TYR A 89 9.54 20.10 3.89
N PRO A 90 9.17 21.35 4.20
CA PRO A 90 9.79 22.06 5.30
C PRO A 90 9.57 21.24 6.57
N PHE A 91 10.63 21.03 7.36
CA PHE A 91 10.63 20.31 8.64
C PHE A 91 9.84 21.02 9.75
N GLY A 92 8.59 21.37 9.45
CA GLY A 92 7.58 21.72 10.44
C GLY A 92 6.87 20.46 10.89
N LEU A 93 6.65 20.34 12.20
CA LEU A 93 5.88 19.26 12.83
C LEU A 93 4.55 18.99 12.09
N TYR A 94 3.86 20.05 11.68
CA TYR A 94 2.62 19.96 10.91
C TYR A 94 2.77 19.24 9.57
N ASN A 95 3.80 19.56 8.79
CA ASN A 95 4.03 18.95 7.47
C ASN A 95 4.46 17.48 7.59
N VAL A 96 5.28 17.18 8.59
CA VAL A 96 5.72 15.81 8.88
C VAL A 96 4.51 14.95 9.27
N VAL A 97 3.66 15.44 10.16
CA VAL A 97 2.43 14.73 10.57
C VAL A 97 1.51 14.50 9.38
N MET A 98 1.30 15.53 8.53
CA MET A 98 0.47 15.38 7.33
C MET A 98 1.08 14.37 6.34
N ALA A 99 2.39 14.40 6.10
CA ALA A 99 3.07 13.44 5.22
C ALA A 99 2.93 12.01 5.73
N VAL A 100 3.12 11.78 7.04
CA VAL A 100 2.91 10.47 7.67
C VAL A 100 1.45 10.02 7.54
N LEU A 101 0.49 10.93 7.71
CA LEU A 101 -0.93 10.63 7.56
C LEU A 101 -1.26 10.18 6.14
N VAL A 102 -0.73 10.87 5.11
CA VAL A 102 -0.88 10.46 3.71
C VAL A 102 -0.29 9.06 3.48
N GLY A 103 0.90 8.80 4.02
CA GLY A 103 1.55 7.48 3.93
C GLY A 103 0.72 6.37 4.58
N LEU A 104 0.15 6.61 5.75
CA LEU A 104 -0.73 5.67 6.45
C LEU A 104 -2.04 5.39 5.69
N ILE A 105 -2.66 6.43 5.12
CA ILE A 105 -3.86 6.27 4.29
C ILE A 105 -3.54 5.43 3.05
N ALA A 106 -2.43 5.72 2.38
CA ALA A 106 -1.98 4.94 1.22
C ALA A 106 -1.73 3.47 1.60
N TYR A 107 -1.05 3.22 2.73
CA TYR A 107 -0.85 1.87 3.26
C TYR A 107 -2.17 1.14 3.55
N GLY A 108 -3.12 1.80 4.22
CA GLY A 108 -4.45 1.22 4.48
C GLY A 108 -5.21 0.86 3.20
N SER A 109 -5.05 1.65 2.13
CA SER A 109 -5.64 1.35 0.81
C SER A 109 -5.05 0.07 0.19
N VAL A 110 -3.74 -0.14 0.32
CA VAL A 110 -3.07 -1.36 -0.17
C VAL A 110 -3.55 -2.58 0.60
N ILE A 111 -3.58 -2.54 1.94
CA ILE A 111 -4.11 -3.66 2.75
C ILE A 111 -5.55 -3.98 2.35
N SER A 112 -6.39 -2.96 2.20
CA SER A 112 -7.80 -3.14 1.83
C SER A 112 -7.91 -3.85 0.47
N LEU A 113 -7.06 -3.48 -0.50
CA LEU A 113 -7.03 -4.12 -1.81
C LEU A 113 -6.56 -5.58 -1.72
N ILE A 114 -5.52 -5.87 -0.94
CA ILE A 114 -5.04 -7.24 -0.70
C ILE A 114 -6.14 -8.09 -0.05
N TYR A 115 -6.83 -7.54 0.95
CA TYR A 115 -7.93 -8.21 1.63
C TYR A 115 -9.09 -8.51 0.67
N LEU A 116 -9.51 -7.52 -0.14
CA LEU A 116 -10.53 -7.72 -1.17
C LEU A 116 -10.12 -8.78 -2.19
N HIS A 117 -8.85 -8.78 -2.61
CA HIS A 117 -8.34 -9.75 -3.57
C HIS A 117 -8.35 -11.17 -3.01
N ASN A 118 -7.89 -11.36 -1.77
CA ASN A 118 -7.96 -12.66 -1.10
C ASN A 118 -9.39 -13.16 -0.95
N LYS A 119 -10.33 -12.28 -0.56
CA LYS A 119 -11.75 -12.64 -0.46
C LYS A 119 -12.36 -13.02 -1.82
N ALA A 120 -11.98 -12.31 -2.89
CA ALA A 120 -12.43 -12.62 -4.24
C ALA A 120 -11.89 -13.97 -4.74
N ASP A 121 -10.64 -14.30 -4.41
CA ASP A 121 -10.04 -15.60 -4.72
C ASP A 121 -10.71 -16.74 -3.92
N GLU A 122 -11.01 -16.53 -2.64
CA GLU A 122 -11.80 -17.49 -1.83
C GLU A 122 -13.18 -17.75 -2.43
N MET A 123 -13.90 -16.70 -2.85
CA MET A 123 -15.21 -16.85 -3.52
C MET A 123 -15.09 -17.64 -4.83
N LYS A 124 -14.05 -17.36 -5.65
CA LYS A 124 -13.81 -18.10 -6.89
C LYS A 124 -13.54 -19.59 -6.64
N ILE A 125 -12.73 -19.91 -5.63
CA ILE A 125 -12.45 -21.30 -5.26
C ILE A 125 -13.74 -21.99 -4.82
N ASN A 126 -14.53 -21.36 -3.97
CA ASN A 126 -15.77 -21.94 -3.46
C ASN A 126 -16.78 -22.16 -4.59
N HIS A 127 -16.85 -21.24 -5.55
CA HIS A 127 -17.71 -21.36 -6.72
C HIS A 127 -17.26 -22.47 -7.67
N MET A 128 -15.94 -22.68 -7.83
CA MET A 128 -15.38 -23.78 -8.62
C MET A 128 -15.64 -25.14 -7.97
N ILE A 129 -15.57 -25.25 -6.64
CA ILE A 129 -15.89 -26.49 -5.90
C ILE A 129 -17.38 -26.81 -6.02
N LEU A 130 -18.25 -25.80 -5.90
CA LEU A 130 -19.69 -25.94 -6.10
C LEU A 130 -20.05 -26.40 -7.52
N GLN A 131 -19.37 -25.86 -8.54
CA GLN A 131 -19.56 -26.29 -9.92
C GLN A 131 -19.08 -27.72 -10.17
N ARG A 132 -17.93 -28.12 -9.57
CA ARG A 132 -17.46 -29.51 -9.66
C ARG A 132 -18.42 -30.49 -9.00
N ARG A 133 -18.87 -30.20 -7.76
CA ARG A 133 -19.85 -31.05 -7.08
C ARG A 133 -21.18 -31.19 -7.82
N LYS A 134 -21.64 -30.13 -8.50
CA LYS A 134 -22.84 -30.20 -9.35
C LYS A 134 -22.63 -31.09 -10.58
N ARG A 135 -21.45 -31.01 -11.21
CA ARG A 135 -21.11 -31.86 -12.36
C ARG A 135 -21.00 -33.33 -11.96
N ASP A 136 -20.34 -33.63 -10.83
CA ASP A 136 -20.20 -35.00 -10.33
C ASP A 136 -21.54 -35.61 -9.87
N ALA A 137 -22.54 -34.78 -9.56
CA ALA A 137 -23.90 -35.22 -9.22
C ALA A 137 -24.82 -35.41 -10.44
N ASP A 138 -24.50 -34.81 -11.59
CA ASP A 138 -25.23 -35.01 -12.86
C ASP A 138 -24.69 -36.22 -13.67
N ASP A 139 -23.49 -36.71 -13.35
CA ASP A 139 -22.86 -37.90 -13.99
C ASP A 139 -23.25 -39.25 -13.30
N HIS A 140 -24.15 -39.21 -12.31
CA HIS A 140 -24.68 -40.38 -11.59
C HIS A 140 -26.20 -40.52 -11.77
#